data_AF-A0A6V7LWG7-F1
#
_entry.id   AF-A0A6V7LWG7-F1
#
_cell.length_a   1.000
_cell.length_b   1.000
_cell.length_c   1.000
_cell.angle_alpha   90.00
_cell.angle_beta   90.00
_cell.angle_gamma   90.00
#
_symmetry.space_group_name_H-M   'P 1'
#
loop_
_entity.id
_entity.type
_entity.pdbx_description
1 polymer ?
#
loop_
_entity_poly.entity_id
_entity_poly.type
_entity_poly.pdbx_seq_one_letter_code
_entity_poly.pdbx_strand_id
1 'polypeptide(L)' 'DKYEAVYTDSGYNKYMMLKIRNVGPKDFGSYKCVAQNSLGGTDGVIKLD' A
#
# COMPACT_ATOMS: atom_id res chain seq x y z
N ASP A 1 -3.01 15.52 -6.00
CA ASP A 1 -2.37 14.48 -5.17
C ASP A 1 -1.47 13.57 -5.97
N LYS A 2 -0.19 13.48 -5.59
CA LYS A 2 0.82 12.60 -6.20
C LYS A 2 0.60 11.14 -5.80
N TYR A 3 0.23 10.92 -4.54
CA TYR A 3 -0.03 9.62 -3.94
C TYR A 3 -1.52 9.50 -3.64
N GLU A 4 -2.16 8.44 -4.12
CA GLU A 4 -3.58 8.18 -3.95
C GLU A 4 -3.75 6.77 -3.40
N ALA A 5 -4.11 6.68 -2.12
CA ALA A 5 -4.37 5.41 -1.44
C ALA A 5 -5.88 5.15 -1.42
N VAL A 6 -6.29 3.99 -1.94
CA VAL A 6 -7.68 3.54 -1.92
C VAL A 6 -7.77 2.14 -1.36
N TYR A 7 -8.92 1.83 -0.79
CA TYR A 7 -9.23 0.50 -0.34
C TYR A 7 -10.65 0.10 -0.70
N THR A 8 -10.86 -1.20 -0.86
CA THR A 8 -12.17 -1.80 -1.09
C THR A 8 -12.37 -2.95 -0.11
N ASP A 9 -13.51 -2.94 0.58
CA ASP A 9 -13.89 -4.01 1.49
C ASP A 9 -14.69 -5.08 0.74
N SER A 10 -14.40 -6.34 1.02
CA SER A 10 -15.09 -7.52 0.49
C SER A 10 -15.25 -8.54 1.61
N GLY A 11 -16.33 -8.40 2.39
CA GLY A 11 -16.55 -9.18 3.61
C GLY A 11 -15.43 -8.91 4.63
N TYR A 12 -14.72 -9.97 5.03
CA TYR A 12 -13.57 -9.87 5.94
C TYR A 12 -12.25 -9.52 5.22
N ASN A 13 -12.26 -9.42 3.89
CA ASN A 13 -11.08 -9.08 3.11
C ASN A 13 -11.06 -7.58 2.80
N LYS A 14 -9.86 -7.00 2.82
CA LYS A 14 -9.63 -5.62 2.42
C LYS A 14 -8.56 -5.57 1.35
N TYR A 15 -8.90 -5.00 0.20
CA TYR A 15 -7.96 -4.74 -0.87
C TYR A 15 -7.43 -3.33 -0.73
N MET A 16 -6.11 -3.16 -0.67
CA MET A 16 -5.44 -1.86 -0.55
C MET A 16 -4.61 -1.58 -1.79
N MET A 17 -4.74 -0.39 -2.35
CA MET A 17 -4.00 0.05 -3.53
C MET A 17 -3.40 1.43 -3.29
N LEU A 18 -2.10 1.58 -3.57
CA LEU A 18 -1.41 2.87 -3.64
C LEU A 18 -1.11 3.19 -5.10
N LYS A 19 -1.71 4.26 -5.61
CA LYS A 19 -1.45 4.81 -6.93
C LYS A 19 -0.49 5.99 -6.82
N ILE A 20 0.60 5.93 -7.57
CA ILE A 20 1.61 6.99 -7.63
C ILE A 20 1.56 7.64 -9.01
N ARG A 21 1.28 8.95 -9.05
CA ARG A 21 1.18 9.74 -10.28
C ARG A 21 2.50 10.46 -10.53
N ASN A 22 2.89 10.57 -11.80
CA ASN A 22 4.14 11.22 -12.22
C ASN A 22 5.35 10.66 -11.45
N VAL A 23 5.58 9.35 -11.58
CA VAL A 23 6.70 8.64 -10.94
C VAL A 23 8.01 9.28 -11.40
N GLY A 24 8.88 9.60 -10.45
CA GLY A 24 10.22 10.10 -10.69
C GLY A 24 11.25 9.42 -9.78
N PRO A 25 12.54 9.77 -9.90
CA PRO A 25 13.63 9.09 -9.18
C PRO A 25 13.45 9.00 -7.66
N LYS A 26 12.74 9.96 -7.06
CA LYS A 26 12.47 9.98 -5.61
C LYS A 26 11.40 8.99 -5.16
N ASP A 27 10.65 8.41 -6.08
CA ASP A 27 9.62 7.41 -5.79
C ASP A 27 10.16 5.98 -5.86
N PHE A 28 11.39 5.78 -6.33
CA PHE A 28 12.01 4.46 -6.33
C PHE A 28 12.42 4.08 -4.91
N GLY A 29 12.19 2.83 -4.55
CA GLY A 29 12.41 2.33 -3.19
C GLY A 29 11.40 1.29 -2.74
N SER A 30 11.38 1.05 -1.43
CA SER A 30 10.54 0.04 -0.81
C SER A 30 9.26 0.65 -0.25
N TYR A 31 8.13 0.07 -0.64
CA TYR A 31 6.79 0.40 -0.17
C TYR A 31 6.30 -0.68 0.78
N LYS A 32 5.85 -0.28 1.97
CA LYS A 32 5.35 -1.19 3.00
C LYS A 32 3.82 -1.15 3.04
N CYS A 33 3.19 -2.30 2.80
CA CYS A 33 1.78 -2.51 3.05
C CYS A 33 1.61 -3.11 4.44
N VAL A 34 0.79 -2.50 5.30
CA VAL A 34 0.59 -2.93 6.69
C VAL A 34 -0.88 -3.25 6.90
N ALA A 35 -1.17 -4.47 7.35
CA ALA A 35 -2.51 -4.91 7.75
C ALA A 35 -2.51 -5.20 9.26
N GLN A 36 -3.40 -4.55 10.01
CA GLN A 36 -3.46 -4.66 11.46
C GLN A 36 -4.90 -4.79 11.94
N ASN A 37 -5.12 -5.63 12.95
CA ASN A 37 -6.36 -5.75 13.71
C ASN A 37 -6.03 -5.92 15.20
N SER A 38 -7.05 -6.16 16.04
CA SER A 38 -6.87 -6.32 17.49
C SER A 38 -6.10 -7.58 17.91
N LEU A 39 -6.00 -8.58 17.03
CA LEU A 39 -5.29 -9.85 17.28
C LEU A 39 -3.82 -9.79 16.87
N GLY A 40 -3.44 -8.84 16.01
CA GLY A 40 -2.07 -8.69 15.55
C GLY A 40 -1.97 -7.91 14.23
N GLY A 41 -0.81 -8.00 13.60
CA GLY A 41 -0.56 -7.37 12.31
C GLY A 41 0.43 -8.14 11.46
N THR A 42 0.34 -7.93 10.16
CA THR A 42 1.28 -8.45 9.15
C THR A 42 1.66 -7.33 8.20
N ASP A 43 2.84 -7.44 7.60
CA ASP A 43 3.29 -6.50 6.59
C ASP A 43 3.92 -7.18 5.38
N GLY A 44 3.81 -6.51 4.24
CA GLY A 44 4.40 -6.91 2.98
C GLY A 44 5.19 -5.75 2.38
N VAL A 45 6.37 -6.06 1.84
CA VAL A 45 7.25 -5.08 1.20
C VAL A 45 7.22 -5.27 -0.32
N ILE A 46 6.97 -4.18 -1.03
CA ILE A 46 7.00 -4.11 -2.49
C ILE A 46 8.16 -3.19 -2.88
N LYS A 47 9.04 -3.64 -3.78
CA LYS A 47 10.17 -2.83 -4.25
C LYS A 47 9.87 -2.28 -5.64
N LEU A 48 10.05 -0.97 -5.80
CA LEU A 48 10.01 -0.28 -7.08
C LEU A 48 11.45 0.10 -7.46
N ASP A 49 11.99 -0.58 -8.47
CA ASP A 49 13.34 -0.42 -9.02
C ASP A 49 13.32 0.18 -10.43
#